data_AF-A0A419J845-F1
#
_entry.id   AF-A0A419J845-F1
#
_cell.length_a   1.000
_cell.length_b   1.000
_cell.length_c   1.000
_cell.angle_alpha   90.00
_cell.angle_beta   90.00
_cell.angle_gamma   90.00
#
_symmetry.space_group_name_H-M   'P 1'
#
loop_
_entity.id
_entity.type
_entity.pdbx_description
1 polymer ?
#
loop_
_entity_poly.entity_id
_entity_poly.type
_entity_poly.pdbx_seq_one_letter_code
_entity_poly.pdbx_strand_id
1 'polypeptide(L)' 'MGLLNAQVISMGRYGRTKKIRLAVARTLIKEVFTDNRFGRLINYEPKCLSKDVRGRS' A
#
# COMPACT_ATOMS: atom_id res chain seq x y z
N MET A 1 11.75 -0.80 14.43
CA MET A 1 10.58 -0.93 15.32
C MET A 1 9.90 0.43 15.46
N GLY A 2 9.23 0.92 14.43
CA GLY A 2 8.65 2.27 14.45
C GLY A 2 7.48 2.38 13.50
N LEU A 3 7.75 2.69 12.23
CA LEU A 3 6.71 2.83 11.21
C LEU A 3 6.42 1.52 10.45
N LEU A 4 7.43 0.65 10.34
CA LEU A 4 7.37 -0.60 9.62
C LEU A 4 7.81 -1.78 10.49
N ASN A 5 7.13 -2.90 10.28
CA ASN A 5 7.51 -4.22 10.77
C ASN A 5 7.97 -5.04 9.56
N ALA A 6 9.23 -5.47 9.56
CA ALA A 6 9.78 -6.30 8.50
C ALA A 6 10.20 -7.65 9.07
N GLN A 7 9.69 -8.73 8.47
CA GLN A 7 10.02 -10.11 8.83
C GLN A 7 10.69 -10.79 7.64
N VAL A 8 11.85 -11.43 7.84
CA VAL A 8 12.44 -12.28 6.81
C VAL A 8 11.63 -13.58 6.75
N ILE A 9 11.10 -13.91 5.57
CA ILE A 9 10.37 -15.15 5.30
C ILE A 9 11.11 -15.95 4.23
N SER A 10 11.14 -17.27 4.39
CA SER A 10 11.58 -18.20 3.35
C SER A 10 10.39 -18.56 2.46
N MET A 11 10.59 -18.48 1.14
CA MET A 11 9.64 -18.95 0.13
C MET A 11 10.10 -20.28 -0.50
N GLY A 12 10.99 -21.03 0.18
CA GLY A 12 11.55 -22.28 -0.33
C GLY A 12 12.46 -22.03 -1.54
N ARG A 13 12.18 -22.72 -2.67
CA ARG A 13 12.96 -22.56 -3.92
C ARG A 13 12.97 -21.14 -4.49
N TYR A 14 11.99 -20.32 -4.11
CA TYR A 14 11.87 -18.93 -4.56
C TYR A 14 12.73 -17.96 -3.74
N GLY A 15 13.54 -18.47 -2.81
CA GLY A 15 14.48 -17.69 -2.01
C GLY A 15 13.87 -17.10 -0.74
N ARG A 16 14.49 -16.04 -0.24
CA ARG A 16 14.09 -15.36 1.00
C ARG A 16 13.69 -13.93 0.68
N THR A 17 12.63 -13.43 1.32
CA THR A 17 12.16 -12.06 1.14
C THR A 17 11.77 -11.42 2.47
N LYS A 18 11.67 -10.09 2.50
CA LYS A 18 11.13 -9.36 3.66
C LYS A 18 9.64 -9.15 3.46
N LYS A 19 8.83 -9.75 4.34
CA LYS A 19 7.43 -9.38 4.49
C LYS A 19 7.34 -8.09 5.29
N ILE A 20 6.99 -6.99 4.64
CA ILE A 20 6.92 -5.66 5.25
C ILE A 20 5.44 -5.33 5.53
N ARG A 21 5.17 -4.86 6.75
CA ARG A 21 3.86 -4.42 7.22
C ARG A 21 3.98 -3.03 7.83
N LEU A 22 2.94 -2.22 7.70
CA LEU A 22 2.83 -0.97 8.43
C LEU A 22 2.56 -1.27 9.92
N ALA A 23 3.32 -0.62 10.80
CA ALA A 23 3.12 -0.67 12.25
C ALA A 23 2.20 0.46 12.75
N VAL A 24 1.91 1.44 11.90
CA VAL A 24 1.08 2.62 12.18
C VAL A 24 -0.18 2.62 11.33
N ALA A 25 -1.14 3.48 11.70
CA ALA A 25 -2.36 3.68 10.93
C ALA A 25 -2.05 4.19 9.51
N ARG A 26 -2.79 3.67 8.52
CA ARG A 26 -2.66 4.10 7.12
C ARG A 26 -3.07 5.56 6.91
N THR A 27 -3.98 6.09 7.73
CA THR A 27 -4.44 7.49 7.68
C THR A 27 -3.30 8.46 8.00
N LEU A 28 -2.52 8.18 9.05
CA LEU A 28 -1.33 8.96 9.41
C LEU A 28 -0.33 9.03 8.25
N ILE A 29 -0.09 7.89 7.59
CA ILE A 29 0.78 7.86 6.40
C ILE A 29 0.19 8.75 5.30
N LYS A 30 -1.11 8.64 5.01
CA LYS A 30 -1.74 9.50 4.00
C LYS A 30 -1.61 10.99 4.34
N GLU A 31 -1.89 11.40 5.57
CA GLU A 31 -1.79 12.80 6.02
C GLU A 31 -0.37 13.35 5.81
N VAL A 32 0.65 12.62 6.22
CA VAL A 32 2.06 13.02 6.05
C VAL A 32 2.46 13.11 4.57
N PHE A 33 1.97 12.20 3.73
CA PHE A 33 2.28 12.14 2.30
C PHE A 33 1.27 12.85 1.38
N THR A 34 0.36 13.66 1.94
CA THR A 34 -0.58 14.47 1.15
C THR A 34 0.08 15.69 0.50
N ASP A 35 1.40 15.88 0.68
CA ASP A 35 2.15 16.94 0.01
C ASP A 35 2.04 16.91 -1.52
N ASN A 36 2.44 18.02 -2.16
CA ASN A 36 2.29 18.18 -3.61
C ASN A 36 3.13 17.18 -4.44
N ARG A 37 4.07 16.45 -3.84
CA ARG A 37 4.93 15.47 -4.53
C ARG A 37 4.24 14.11 -4.63
N PHE A 38 3.54 13.68 -3.59
CA PHE A 38 2.94 12.34 -3.52
C PHE A 38 1.42 12.31 -3.61
N GLY A 39 0.74 13.47 -3.56
CA GLY A 39 -0.72 13.55 -3.64
C GLY A 39 -1.33 12.81 -4.85
N ARG A 40 -0.70 12.85 -6.04
CA ARG A 40 -1.18 12.09 -7.21
C ARG A 40 -1.08 10.58 -7.02
N LEU A 41 -0.02 10.11 -6.37
CA LEU A 41 0.21 8.68 -6.13
C LEU A 41 -0.73 8.13 -5.05
N ILE A 42 -0.94 8.92 -3.98
CA ILE A 42 -1.83 8.54 -2.87
C ILE A 42 -3.30 8.48 -3.33
N ASN A 43 -3.71 9.39 -4.22
CA ASN A 43 -5.06 9.44 -4.77
C ASN A 43 -5.24 8.62 -6.05
N TYR A 44 -4.20 7.92 -6.51
CA TYR A 44 -4.29 7.14 -7.74
C TYR A 44 -5.18 5.91 -7.53
N GLU A 45 -6.27 5.84 -8.30
CA GLU A 45 -7.09 4.64 -8.44
C GLU A 45 -6.85 4.03 -9.83
N PRO A 46 -6.33 2.80 -9.92
CA PRO A 46 -6.11 2.15 -11.21
C PRO A 46 -7.44 1.83 -11.88
N LYS A 47 -7.52 2.04 -13.20
CA LYS A 47 -8.74 1.84 -14.00
C LYS A 47 -9.33 0.43 -13.92
N CYS A 48 -8.50 -0.58 -13.67
CA CYS A 48 -8.96 -1.96 -13.51
C CYS A 48 -9.64 -2.21 -12.15
N LEU A 49 -9.44 -1.32 -11.17
CA LEU A 49 -10.07 -1.40 -9.85
C LEU A 49 -11.13 -0.33 -9.64
N SER A 50 -11.24 0.67 -10.53
CA SER A 50 -12.30 1.66 -10.46
C SER A 50 -13.63 0.94 -10.54
N LYS A 51 -14.48 1.13 -9.51
CA LYS A 51 -15.84 0.59 -9.50
C LYS A 51 -16.55 1.08 -10.76
N ASP A 52 -16.70 0.20 -11.74
CA ASP A 52 -17.45 0.51 -12.95
C ASP A 52 -18.90 0.76 -12.53
N VAL A 53 -19.32 2.03 -12.56
CA VAL A 53 -20.68 2.48 -12.16
C VAL A 53 -21.75 1.97 -13.16
N ARG A 54 -21.41 1.10 -14.11
CA ARG A 54 -22.28 0.71 -15.23
C ARG A 54 -22.79 -0.74 -15.22
N GLY A 55 -22.69 -1.47 -14.11
CA GLY A 55 -22.95 -2.92 -14.10
C GLY A 55 -23.90 -3.47 -13.04
N ARG A 56 -24.82 -2.68 -12.48
CA ARG A 56 -25.93 -3.22 -11.66
C ARG A 56 -27.23 -2.52 -12.03
N SER A 57 -27.92 -3.08 -13.01
CA SER A 57 -29.39 -3.08 -13.05
C SER A 57 -29.91 -4.19 -12.15
#